data_AF-A0A654M4V0-F1
#
_entry.id   AF-A0A654M4V0-F1
#
_cell.length_a   1.000
_cell.length_b   1.000
_cell.length_c   1.000
_cell.angle_alpha   90.00
_cell.angle_beta   90.00
_cell.angle_gamma   90.00
#
_symmetry.space_group_name_H-M   'P 1'
#
loop_
_entity.id
_entity.type
_entity.pdbx_description
1 polymer ?
#
loop_
_entity_poly.entity_id
_entity_poly.type
_entity_poly.pdbx_seq_one_letter_code
_entity_poly.pdbx_strand_id
1 'polypeptide(L)'
;MVKGNKVLSNNKKALMLHQEEWYRINLRSLVAVLFATSFCIVNGIHFLPIYGHPNPLSYEPKPNQMIDSIQTLPDKVAITFTERPELKASSIRVMNLDNERIDNYDLKLAGSDKALSVSLDKSKLISGDYTIKWLVFSKDDGFITKGSYIFSIGRTKS
;
A
#
# COMPACT_ATOMS: atom_id res chain seq x y z
N MET A 1 -72.01 -7.02 -48.03
CA MET A 1 -70.65 -7.59 -47.98
C MET A 1 -69.58 -6.69 -47.31
N VAL A 2 -69.87 -5.43 -46.93
CA VAL A 2 -68.88 -4.46 -46.40
C VAL A 2 -68.56 -4.62 -44.89
N LYS A 3 -69.44 -5.23 -44.11
CA LYS A 3 -69.34 -5.28 -42.63
C LYS A 3 -68.22 -6.22 -42.12
N GLY A 4 -67.97 -7.34 -42.81
CA GLY A 4 -66.92 -8.31 -42.44
C GLY A 4 -65.49 -7.80 -42.61
N ASN A 5 -65.23 -7.02 -43.67
CA ASN A 5 -63.90 -6.44 -43.92
C ASN A 5 -63.50 -5.40 -42.87
N LYS A 6 -64.47 -4.66 -42.31
CA LYS A 6 -64.22 -3.66 -41.27
C LYS A 6 -63.86 -4.31 -39.92
N VAL A 7 -64.51 -5.42 -39.57
CA VAL A 7 -64.21 -6.19 -38.36
C VAL A 7 -62.83 -6.85 -38.44
N LEU A 8 -62.49 -7.46 -39.59
CA LEU A 8 -61.16 -8.03 -39.82
C LEU A 8 -60.05 -6.98 -39.75
N SER A 9 -60.27 -5.78 -40.30
CA SER A 9 -59.32 -4.66 -40.24
C SER A 9 -59.11 -4.17 -38.81
N ASN A 10 -60.18 -4.02 -38.02
CA ASN A 10 -60.10 -3.59 -36.63
C ASN A 10 -59.36 -4.61 -35.75
N ASN A 11 -59.61 -5.91 -35.96
CA ASN A 11 -58.93 -6.97 -35.21
C ASN A 11 -57.43 -7.02 -35.54
N LYS A 12 -57.04 -6.81 -36.80
CA LYS A 12 -55.63 -6.70 -37.19
C LYS A 12 -54.94 -5.48 -36.56
N LYS A 13 -55.62 -4.32 -36.53
CA LYS A 13 -55.09 -3.12 -35.87
C LYS A 13 -54.90 -3.33 -34.37
N ALA A 14 -55.87 -3.95 -33.68
CA ALA A 14 -55.77 -4.26 -32.26
C ALA A 14 -54.60 -5.21 -31.96
N LEU A 15 -54.39 -6.23 -32.80
CA LEU A 15 -53.26 -7.16 -32.65
C LEU A 15 -51.90 -6.47 -32.85
N MET A 16 -51.80 -5.57 -33.84
CA MET A 16 -50.58 -4.79 -34.08
C MET A 16 -50.28 -3.83 -32.92
N LEU A 17 -51.29 -3.13 -32.39
CA LEU A 17 -51.12 -2.24 -31.24
C LEU A 17 -50.66 -3.00 -29.99
N HIS A 18 -51.27 -4.16 -29.73
CA HIS A 18 -50.85 -5.04 -28.65
C HIS A 18 -49.39 -5.48 -28.83
N GLN A 19 -49.00 -5.95 -30.02
CA GLN A 19 -47.62 -6.36 -30.33
C GLN A 19 -46.59 -5.21 -30.16
N GLU A 20 -46.94 -3.99 -30.57
CA GLU A 20 -46.14 -2.77 -30.36
C GLU A 20 -45.99 -2.43 -28.87
N GLU A 21 -47.06 -2.55 -28.08
CA GLU A 21 -47.02 -2.34 -26.63
C GLU A 21 -46.15 -3.37 -25.93
N TRP A 22 -46.25 -4.65 -26.29
CA TRP A 22 -45.36 -5.70 -25.80
C TRP A 22 -43.90 -5.41 -26.11
N TYR A 23 -43.59 -4.98 -27.34
CA TYR A 23 -42.22 -4.64 -27.74
C TYR A 23 -41.69 -3.43 -26.95
N ARG A 24 -42.52 -2.40 -26.75
CA ARG A 24 -42.18 -1.18 -25.98
C ARG A 24 -41.93 -1.48 -24.51
N ILE A 25 -42.72 -2.36 -23.89
CA ILE A 25 -42.53 -2.81 -22.50
C ILE A 25 -41.22 -3.59 -22.38
N ASN A 26 -40.95 -4.53 -23.27
CA ASN A 26 -39.71 -5.32 -23.29
C ASN A 26 -38.47 -4.44 -23.51
N LEU A 27 -38.55 -3.43 -24.39
CA LEU A 27 -37.45 -2.50 -24.66
C LEU A 27 -37.17 -1.59 -23.45
N ARG A 28 -38.21 -1.08 -22.77
CA ARG A 28 -38.05 -0.28 -21.55
C ARG A 28 -37.41 -1.08 -20.41
N SER A 29 -37.85 -2.33 -20.21
CA SER A 29 -37.27 -3.23 -19.22
C SER A 29 -35.81 -3.55 -19.53
N LEU A 30 -35.49 -3.81 -20.80
CA LEU A 30 -34.11 -4.06 -21.24
C LEU A 30 -33.20 -2.86 -20.96
N VAL A 31 -33.66 -1.65 -21.31
CA VAL A 31 -32.91 -0.40 -21.08
C VAL A 31 -32.71 -0.17 -19.57
N ALA A 32 -33.74 -0.38 -18.75
CA ALA A 32 -33.65 -0.24 -17.30
C ALA A 32 -32.63 -1.23 -16.69
N VAL A 33 -32.60 -2.48 -17.15
CA VAL A 33 -31.62 -3.49 -16.72
C VAL A 33 -30.20 -3.06 -17.12
N LEU A 34 -30.00 -2.57 -18.35
CA LEU A 34 -28.69 -2.08 -18.78
C LEU A 34 -28.21 -0.88 -17.95
N PHE A 35 -29.10 0.08 -17.65
CA PHE A 35 -28.77 1.21 -16.76
C PHE A 35 -28.43 0.75 -15.35
N ALA A 36 -29.19 -0.18 -14.77
CA ALA A 36 -28.93 -0.71 -13.43
C ALA A 36 -27.59 -1.47 -13.37
N THR A 37 -27.29 -2.31 -14.36
CA THR A 37 -26.00 -3.01 -14.43
C THR A 37 -24.83 -2.05 -14.61
N SER A 38 -24.94 -1.03 -15.47
CA SER A 38 -23.93 0.01 -15.63
C SER A 38 -23.71 0.79 -14.33
N PHE A 39 -24.80 1.15 -13.63
CA PHE A 39 -24.72 1.81 -12.32
C PHE A 39 -24.00 0.92 -11.28
N CYS A 40 -24.31 -0.38 -11.23
CA CYS A 40 -23.61 -1.32 -10.35
C CYS A 40 -22.14 -1.50 -10.73
N ILE A 41 -21.78 -1.49 -12.02
CA ILE A 41 -20.38 -1.58 -12.45
C ILE A 41 -19.62 -0.30 -12.10
N VAL A 42 -20.17 0.87 -12.42
CA VAL A 42 -19.54 2.18 -12.16
C VAL A 42 -19.34 2.42 -10.66
N ASN A 43 -20.33 2.06 -9.83
CA ASN A 43 -20.23 2.23 -8.38
C ASN A 43 -19.57 1.03 -7.67
N GLY A 44 -19.48 -0.12 -8.34
CA GLY A 44 -18.87 -1.35 -7.83
C GLY A 44 -17.35 -1.42 -8.02
N ILE A 45 -16.76 -0.49 -8.78
CA ILE A 45 -15.30 -0.27 -8.78
C ILE A 45 -14.95 0.48 -7.49
N HIS A 46 -15.02 -0.24 -6.38
CA HIS A 46 -14.42 0.20 -5.13
C HIS A 46 -12.91 0.25 -5.34
N PHE A 47 -12.29 1.36 -4.94
CA PHE A 47 -10.84 1.54 -4.89
C PHE A 47 -10.20 0.31 -4.22
N LEU A 48 -9.58 -0.56 -5.01
CA LEU A 48 -8.66 -1.52 -4.43
C LEU A 48 -7.53 -0.70 -3.83
N PRO A 49 -7.27 -0.77 -2.52
CA PRO A 49 -6.07 -0.19 -1.97
C PRO A 49 -4.88 -0.78 -2.73
N ILE A 50 -4.17 0.08 -3.46
CA ILE A 50 -2.90 -0.27 -4.09
C ILE A 50 -1.90 -0.32 -2.92
N TYR A 51 -1.84 -1.46 -2.24
CA TYR A 51 -0.82 -1.72 -1.22
C TYR A 51 0.52 -1.84 -1.95
N GLY A 52 1.30 -0.77 -1.89
CA GLY A 52 2.70 -0.83 -2.25
C GLY A 52 3.44 -1.51 -1.12
N HIS A 53 4.29 -2.49 -1.46
CA HIS A 53 5.17 -3.25 -0.57
C HIS A 53 5.73 -2.41 0.61
N PRO A 54 6.07 -3.02 1.77
CA PRO A 54 6.61 -2.29 2.92
C PRO A 54 7.85 -1.47 2.55
N ASN A 55 7.66 -0.18 2.29
CA ASN A 55 8.69 0.73 1.81
C ASN A 55 9.04 1.70 2.94
N PRO A 56 10.32 2.03 3.15
CA PRO A 56 10.70 3.04 4.13
C PRO A 56 10.11 4.41 3.78
N LEU A 57 9.47 5.06 4.75
CA LEU A 57 8.99 6.44 4.72
C LEU A 57 10.00 7.42 5.31
N SER A 58 10.69 7.00 6.37
CA SER A 58 11.67 7.84 7.07
C SER A 58 12.76 7.00 7.72
N TYR A 59 13.91 7.64 7.93
CA TYR A 59 15.11 7.06 8.51
C TYR A 59 15.70 7.99 9.55
N GLU A 60 16.21 7.42 10.63
CA GLU A 60 17.00 8.10 11.64
C GLU A 60 18.15 7.16 12.04
N PRO A 61 19.43 7.51 11.82
CA PRO A 61 19.92 8.61 10.98
C PRO A 61 19.43 8.54 9.53
N LYS A 62 19.46 9.67 8.83
CA LYS A 62 19.09 9.75 7.40
C LYS A 62 20.15 9.09 6.51
N PRO A 63 19.79 8.59 5.32
CA PRO A 63 20.76 8.11 4.34
C PRO A 63 21.81 9.18 4.01
N ASN A 64 23.07 8.77 4.03
CA ASN A 64 24.26 9.60 3.82
C ASN A 64 24.38 10.78 4.80
N GLN A 65 23.71 10.72 5.96
CA GLN A 65 23.87 11.74 6.99
C GLN A 65 25.28 11.68 7.57
N MET A 66 25.94 12.83 7.63
CA MET A 66 27.18 13.01 8.39
C MET A 66 26.84 13.60 9.75
N ILE A 67 27.32 12.96 10.81
CA ILE A 67 27.12 13.34 12.20
C ILE A 67 28.46 13.80 12.74
N ASP A 68 28.51 15.03 13.26
CA ASP A 68 29.78 15.68 13.60
C ASP A 68 30.56 14.94 14.70
N SER A 69 29.85 14.33 15.66
CA SER A 69 30.46 13.62 16.77
C SER A 69 29.57 12.50 17.33
N ILE A 70 30.18 11.59 18.10
CA ILE A 70 29.46 10.51 18.79
C ILE A 70 28.44 11.09 19.79
N GLN A 71 28.71 12.27 20.38
CA GLN A 71 27.81 12.90 21.34
C GLN A 71 26.50 13.41 20.70
N THR A 72 26.51 13.73 19.41
CA THR A 72 25.31 14.20 18.68
C THR A 72 24.61 13.09 17.90
N LEU A 73 25.15 11.86 17.95
CA LEU A 73 24.53 10.68 17.37
C LEU A 73 23.25 10.29 18.14
N PRO A 74 22.13 9.99 17.45
CA PRO A 74 20.97 9.40 18.08
C PRO A 74 21.30 8.06 18.76
N ASP A 75 20.68 7.77 19.90
CA ASP A 75 20.92 6.53 20.66
C ASP A 75 20.45 5.25 19.95
N LYS A 76 19.74 5.40 18.83
CA LYS A 76 19.11 4.31 18.10
C LYS A 76 19.10 4.60 16.61
N VAL A 77 19.02 3.52 15.83
CA VAL A 77 18.57 3.58 14.45
C VAL A 77 17.07 3.29 14.42
N ALA A 78 16.31 4.10 13.71
CA ALA A 78 14.87 3.91 13.51
C ALA A 78 14.49 4.07 12.04
N ILE A 79 13.57 3.22 11.57
CA ILE A 79 13.01 3.26 10.22
C ILE A 79 11.49 3.14 10.32
N THR A 80 10.76 4.07 9.70
CA THR A 80 9.29 3.98 9.57
C THR A 80 8.95 3.45 8.20
N PHE A 81 7.99 2.54 8.10
CA PHE A 81 7.57 1.91 6.84
C PHE A 81 6.13 2.32 6.47
N THR A 82 5.75 2.10 5.20
CA THR A 82 4.37 2.28 4.71
C THR A 82 3.39 1.31 5.35
N GLU A 83 3.86 0.13 5.74
CA GLU A 83 3.09 -0.98 6.28
C GLU A 83 3.62 -1.48 7.63
N ARG A 84 2.81 -2.25 8.35
CA ARG A 84 3.15 -2.76 9.69
C ARG A 84 4.11 -3.95 9.59
N PRO A 85 5.31 -3.90 10.17
CA PRO A 85 6.23 -5.02 10.19
C PRO A 85 5.82 -6.12 11.19
N GLU A 86 6.12 -7.37 10.84
CA GLU A 86 6.20 -8.48 11.79
C GLU A 86 7.57 -8.50 12.45
N LEU A 87 7.60 -8.19 13.76
CA LEU A 87 8.82 -8.02 14.52
C LEU A 87 9.68 -9.28 14.52
N LYS A 88 9.08 -10.47 14.60
CA LYS A 88 9.81 -11.74 14.66
C LYS A 88 10.37 -12.18 13.30
N ALA A 89 9.88 -11.60 12.21
CA ALA A 89 10.29 -11.92 10.83
C ALA A 89 11.01 -10.74 10.13
N SER A 90 11.34 -9.67 10.88
CA SER A 90 12.02 -8.48 10.38
C SER A 90 13.37 -8.29 11.06
N SER A 91 14.23 -7.46 10.48
CA SER A 91 15.55 -7.14 11.06
C SER A 91 16.03 -5.74 10.68
N ILE A 92 16.76 -5.12 11.61
CA ILE A 92 17.66 -4.00 11.36
C ILE A 92 19.02 -4.41 11.94
N ARG A 93 20.09 -4.19 11.17
CA ARG A 93 21.47 -4.46 11.57
C ARG A 93 22.32 -3.24 11.26
N VAL A 94 23.07 -2.77 12.24
CA VAL A 94 24.01 -1.66 12.09
C VAL A 94 25.42 -2.22 12.12
N MET A 95 26.16 -2.03 11.02
CA MET A 95 27.47 -2.62 10.82
C MET A 95 28.53 -1.53 10.63
N ASN A 96 29.73 -1.68 11.19
CA ASN A 96 30.87 -0.84 10.84
C ASN A 96 31.53 -1.31 9.52
N LEU A 97 32.61 -0.64 9.11
CA LEU A 97 33.38 -0.99 7.91
C LEU A 97 34.01 -2.39 7.95
N ASP A 98 34.35 -2.88 9.14
CA ASP A 98 34.89 -4.24 9.36
C ASP A 98 33.79 -5.31 9.36
N ASN A 99 32.55 -4.91 9.05
CA ASN A 99 31.37 -5.76 9.04
C ASN A 99 31.12 -6.41 10.43
N GLU A 100 31.54 -5.73 11.50
CA GLU A 100 31.14 -5.99 12.88
C GLU A 100 29.81 -5.30 13.18
N ARG A 101 28.98 -5.95 13.99
CA ARG A 101 27.67 -5.43 14.38
C ARG A 101 27.78 -4.53 15.60
N ILE A 102 27.22 -3.33 15.49
CA ILE A 102 27.36 -2.22 16.45
C ILE A 102 26.03 -1.88 17.15
N ASP A 103 24.93 -2.57 16.82
CA ASP A 103 23.67 -2.46 17.56
C ASP A 103 23.54 -3.52 18.67
N ASN A 104 22.58 -3.31 19.57
CA ASN A 104 22.34 -4.13 20.76
C ASN A 104 21.41 -5.33 20.53
N TYR A 105 21.10 -5.69 19.27
CA TYR A 105 20.24 -6.84 18.95
C TYR A 105 18.82 -6.73 19.53
N ASP A 106 18.35 -5.52 19.84
CA ASP A 106 17.10 -5.26 20.59
C ASP A 106 15.98 -4.72 19.70
N LEU A 107 15.79 -5.31 18.52
CA LEU A 107 14.78 -4.87 17.55
C LEU A 107 13.40 -4.74 18.22
N LYS A 108 12.80 -3.56 18.11
CA LYS A 108 11.50 -3.23 18.73
C LYS A 108 10.75 -2.18 17.94
N LEU A 109 9.45 -2.02 18.25
CA LEU A 109 8.64 -0.94 17.70
C LEU A 109 9.12 0.44 18.21
N ALA A 110 8.97 1.47 17.38
CA ALA A 110 9.51 2.81 17.63
C ALA A 110 8.43 3.89 17.50
N GLY A 111 7.71 4.22 18.56
CA GLY A 111 6.73 5.30 18.58
C GLY A 111 5.43 5.05 17.78
N SER A 112 5.43 4.11 16.84
CA SER A 112 4.24 3.62 16.12
C SER A 112 4.35 2.12 15.83
N ASP A 113 3.26 1.54 15.34
CA ASP A 113 3.19 0.14 14.90
C ASP A 113 3.81 -0.11 13.51
N LYS A 114 4.23 0.95 12.81
CA LYS A 114 4.90 0.91 11.50
C LYS A 114 6.38 1.25 11.55
N ALA A 115 6.92 1.51 12.72
CA ALA A 115 8.31 1.91 12.88
C ALA A 115 9.08 0.89 13.70
N LEU A 116 10.28 0.53 13.22
CA LEU A 116 11.21 -0.35 13.92
C LEU A 116 12.43 0.43 14.36
N SER A 117 13.05 -0.01 15.46
CA SER A 117 14.33 0.52 15.92
C SER A 117 15.21 -0.55 16.56
N VAL A 118 16.51 -0.29 16.53
CA VAL A 118 17.55 -0.98 17.32
C VAL A 118 18.39 0.08 18.02
N SER A 119 18.76 -0.15 19.27
CA SER A 119 19.67 0.75 19.99
C SER A 119 21.11 0.49 19.60
N LEU A 120 21.92 1.55 19.62
CA LEU A 120 23.34 1.49 19.30
C LEU A 120 24.16 1.15 20.55
N ASP A 121 25.18 0.31 20.38
CA ASP A 121 26.17 0.02 21.41
C ASP A 121 27.22 1.13 21.42
N LYS A 122 27.06 2.08 22.36
CA LYS A 122 27.95 3.24 22.47
C LYS A 122 29.40 2.88 22.73
N SER A 123 29.68 1.70 23.30
CA SER A 123 31.05 1.27 23.58
C SER A 123 31.83 0.86 22.32
N LYS A 124 31.11 0.55 21.24
CA LYS A 124 31.68 0.12 19.95
C LYS A 124 31.73 1.25 18.92
N LEU A 125 31.17 2.43 19.23
CA LEU A 125 31.12 3.55 18.31
C LEU A 125 32.46 4.27 18.23
N ILE A 126 32.95 4.40 17.00
CA ILE A 126 34.10 5.22 16.62
C ILE A 126 33.75 6.13 15.43
N SER A 127 34.58 7.11 15.10
CA SER A 127 34.43 7.84 13.84
C SER A 127 34.60 6.91 12.64
N GLY A 128 33.74 7.02 11.65
CA GLY A 128 33.73 6.14 10.48
C GLY A 128 32.35 6.00 9.85
N ASP A 129 32.28 5.14 8.84
CA ASP A 129 31.04 4.84 8.12
C ASP A 129 30.33 3.62 8.71
N TYR A 130 29.01 3.70 8.76
CA TYR A 130 28.16 2.65 9.28
C TYR A 130 27.11 2.26 8.24
N THR A 131 27.05 0.98 7.92
CA THR A 131 26.05 0.41 7.02
C THR A 131 24.87 -0.13 7.82
N ILE A 132 23.68 0.39 7.54
CA ILE A 132 22.42 -0.12 8.07
C ILE A 132 21.81 -1.03 7.03
N LYS A 133 21.59 -2.30 7.39
CA LYS A 133 20.89 -3.30 6.57
C LYS A 133 19.55 -3.60 7.22
N TRP A 134 18.48 -3.57 6.45
CA TRP A 134 17.14 -3.86 6.95
C TRP A 134 16.41 -4.87 6.06
N LEU A 135 15.53 -5.64 6.68
CA LEU A 135 14.58 -6.55 6.04
C LEU A 135 13.26 -6.46 6.81
N VAL A 136 12.16 -6.28 6.10
CA VAL A 136 10.82 -6.19 6.71
C VAL A 136 9.90 -7.21 6.06
N PHE A 137 9.25 -8.02 6.88
CA PHE A 137 8.08 -8.80 6.50
C PHE A 137 6.83 -8.03 6.92
N SER A 138 5.95 -7.72 5.97
CA SER A 138 4.70 -7.01 6.26
C SER A 138 3.65 -7.93 6.89
N LYS A 139 2.97 -7.43 7.92
CA LYS A 139 1.72 -8.00 8.43
C LYS A 139 0.52 -7.70 7.54
N ASP A 140 0.61 -6.66 6.71
CA ASP A 140 -0.51 -6.14 5.95
C ASP A 140 -0.66 -6.87 4.61
N ASP A 141 0.42 -7.00 3.85
CA ASP A 141 0.42 -7.61 2.51
C ASP A 141 1.17 -8.96 2.43
N GLY A 142 1.91 -9.35 3.48
CA GLY A 142 2.67 -10.60 3.55
C GLY A 142 3.94 -10.65 2.70
N PHE A 143 4.38 -9.52 2.12
CA PHE A 143 5.59 -9.44 1.32
C PHE A 143 6.82 -9.05 2.16
N ILE A 144 7.99 -9.46 1.65
CA ILE A 144 9.29 -9.10 2.20
C ILE A 144 9.93 -8.01 1.34
N THR A 145 10.38 -6.93 1.98
CA THR A 145 11.29 -5.96 1.38
C THR A 145 12.59 -5.91 2.16
N LYS A 146 13.66 -5.47 1.50
CA LYS A 146 14.98 -5.32 2.10
C LYS A 146 15.73 -4.17 1.45
N GLY A 147 16.69 -3.62 2.18
CA GLY A 147 17.55 -2.58 1.66
C GLY A 147 18.71 -2.28 2.60
N SER A 148 19.50 -1.30 2.20
CA SER A 148 20.59 -0.79 3.01
C SER A 148 20.87 0.67 2.71
N TYR A 149 21.39 1.37 3.71
CA TYR A 149 21.89 2.73 3.57
C TYR A 149 23.06 2.96 4.52
N ILE A 150 23.78 4.06 4.34
CA ILE A 150 24.96 4.40 5.13
C ILE A 150 24.69 5.71 5.90
N PHE A 151 25.30 5.85 7.07
CA PHE A 151 25.55 7.13 7.72
C PHE A 151 27.00 7.18 8.20
N SER A 152 27.52 8.38 8.45
CA SER A 152 28.93 8.58 8.81
C SER A 152 29.05 9.38 10.09
N ILE A 153 30.01 9.03 10.94
CA ILE A 153 30.40 9.79 12.13
C ILE A 153 31.73 10.47 11.86
N GLY A 154 31.74 11.80 11.86
CA GLY A 154 32.92 12.63 11.72
C GLY A 154 33.90 12.46 12.88
N ARG A 155 35.15 12.86 12.64
CA ARG A 155 36.10 13.09 13.74
C ARG A 155 35.74 14.44 14.35
N THR A 156 35.48 14.48 15.66
CA THR A 156 35.50 15.74 16.40
C THR A 156 36.81 16.44 16.06
N LYS A 157 36.74 17.65 15.47
CA LYS A 157 37.92 18.51 15.44
C LYS A 157 38.27 18.80 16.90
N SER A 158 39.45 18.34 17.31
CA SER A 158 40.07 18.74 18.58
C SER A 158 40.33 20.24 18.60
#